data_AF-A0A9E1VCI9-F1
#
_entry.id   AF-A0A9E1VCI9-F1
#
_cell.length_a   1.000
_cell.length_b   1.000
_cell.length_c   1.000
_cell.angle_alpha   90.00
_cell.angle_beta   90.00
_cell.angle_gamma   90.00
#
_symmetry.space_group_name_H-M   'P 1'
#
loop_
_entity.id
_entity.type
_entity.pdbx_description
1 polymer ?
#
loop_
_entity_poly.entity_id
_entity_poly.type
_entity_poly.pdbx_seq_one_letter_code
_entity_poly.pdbx_strand_id
1 'polypeptide(L)' 'DAGGLVVFPLWPGKGQPAKRVIVQARRDVRTPLRLSPGLLLHKDDGGYTEAALDILRTGAALRL' A
#
# COMPACT_ATOMS: atom_id res chain seq x y z
N ASP A 1 10.96 -19.63 9.30
CA ASP A 1 10.89 -18.17 9.56
C ASP A 1 10.34 -17.41 8.36
N ALA A 2 9.88 -16.17 8.53
CA ALA A 2 9.43 -15.31 7.44
C ALA A 2 10.21 -13.99 7.45
N GLY A 3 10.68 -13.57 6.28
CA GLY A 3 11.44 -12.33 6.11
C GLY A 3 11.10 -11.63 4.79
N GLY A 4 11.90 -10.63 4.40
CA GLY A 4 11.58 -9.80 3.24
C GLY A 4 10.24 -9.08 3.40
N LEU A 5 9.98 -8.60 4.62
CA LEU A 5 8.72 -7.95 4.95
C LEU A 5 8.59 -6.63 4.19
N VAL A 6 7.42 -6.42 3.59
CA VAL A 6 7.00 -5.16 3.00
C VAL A 6 5.83 -4.63 3.79
N VAL A 7 5.99 -3.43 4.34
CA VAL A 7 4.87 -2.68 4.92
C VAL A 7 4.45 -1.63 3.91
N PHE A 8 3.20 -1.69 3.47
CA PHE A 8 2.64 -0.80 2.46
C PHE A 8 1.50 0.02 3.06
N PRO A 9 1.72 1.32 3.35
CA PRO A 9 0.70 2.17 3.94
C PRO A 9 -0.43 2.52 2.96
N LEU A 10 -1.65 2.65 3.49
CA LEU A 10 -2.79 3.23 2.77
C LEU A 10 -3.17 4.56 3.43
N TRP A 11 -2.91 5.67 2.73
CA TRP A 11 -3.23 7.01 3.22
C TRP A 11 -4.63 7.42 2.78
N PRO A 12 -5.49 7.89 3.70
CA PRO A 12 -6.82 8.33 3.34
C PRO A 12 -6.81 9.65 2.55
N GLY A 13 -5.74 10.44 2.60
CA GLY A 13 -5.64 11.76 2.00
C GLY A 13 -4.22 12.31 2.11
N LYS A 14 -3.87 13.36 1.35
CA LYS A 14 -2.53 13.93 1.34
C LYS A 14 -2.18 14.51 2.71
N GLY A 15 -0.97 14.21 3.21
CA GLY A 15 -0.51 14.68 4.52
C GLY A 15 -1.19 14.03 5.73
N GLN A 16 -2.12 13.11 5.52
CA GLN A 16 -2.79 12.39 6.59
C GLN A 16 -1.99 11.14 6.99
N PRO A 17 -2.01 10.72 8.27
CA PRO A 17 -1.41 9.45 8.67
C PRO A 17 -2.14 8.28 8.00
N ALA A 18 -1.40 7.21 7.72
CA ALA A 18 -2.00 5.99 7.18
C ALA A 18 -2.98 5.38 8.19
N LYS A 19 -4.17 4.99 7.72
CA LYS A 19 -5.20 4.36 8.57
C LYS A 19 -5.10 2.84 8.57
N ARG A 20 -4.50 2.26 7.53
CA ARG A 20 -4.28 0.83 7.35
C ARG A 20 -2.93 0.59 6.70
N VAL A 21 -2.41 -0.62 6.90
CA VAL A 21 -1.22 -1.13 6.20
C VAL A 21 -1.51 -2.50 5.62
N ILE A 22 -0.92 -2.79 4.47
CA ILE A 22 -0.83 -4.14 3.91
C ILE A 22 0.58 -4.65 4.22
N VAL A 23 0.67 -5.88 4.72
CA VAL A 23 1.95 -6.52 5.02
C VAL A 23 2.11 -7.76 4.16
N GLN A 24 3.22 -7.83 3.42
CA GLN A 24 3.64 -9.03 2.69
C GLN A 24 4.95 -9.56 3.28
N ALA A 25 5.08 -10.87 3.38
CA ALA A 25 6.32 -11.54 3.76
C ALA A 25 6.58 -12.75 2.86
N ARG A 26 7.82 -13.21 2.85
CA ARG A 26 8.25 -14.42 2.12
C ARG A 26 8.82 -15.43 3.12
N ARG A 27 8.39 -16.69 2.99
CA ARG A 27 8.90 -17.80 3.80
C ARG A 27 10.39 -17.99 3.53
N ASP A 28 11.16 -18.24 4.59
CA ASP A 28 12.59 -18.57 4.58
C ASP A 28 13.53 -17.50 3.98
N VAL A 29 13.01 -16.29 3.79
CA VAL A 29 13.82 -15.11 3.42
C VAL A 29 14.38 -14.45 4.68
N ARG A 30 15.60 -13.90 4.61
CA ARG A 30 16.29 -13.26 5.75
C ARG A 30 16.61 -11.78 5.55
N THR A 31 16.10 -11.16 4.48
CA THR A 31 16.32 -9.72 4.24
C THR A 31 15.50 -8.88 5.22
N PRO A 32 15.99 -7.69 5.62
CA PRO A 32 15.26 -6.78 6.51
C PRO A 32 13.91 -6.34 5.96
N LEU A 33 13.10 -5.77 6.86
CA LEU A 33 11.86 -5.08 6.50
C LEU A 33 12.14 -3.84 5.64
N ARG A 34 11.26 -3.57 4.69
CA ARG A 34 11.18 -2.31 3.93
C ARG A 34 9.82 -1.66 4.09
N LEU A 35 9.81 -0.35 4.33
CA LEU A 35 8.62 0.48 4.26
C LEU A 35 8.46 0.99 2.82
N SER A 36 7.34 0.64 2.19
CA SER A 36 7.05 1.01 0.80
C SER A 36 6.38 2.40 0.74
N PRO A 37 6.49 3.13 -0.39
CA PRO A 37 5.82 4.41 -0.59
C PRO A 37 4.30 4.36 -0.69
N GLY A 38 3.64 3.22 -0.39
CA GLY A 38 2.20 3.12 -0.15
C GLY A 38 1.26 3.59 -1.28
N LEU A 39 -0.01 3.82 -0.94
CA LEU A 39 -1.04 4.32 -1.86
C LEU A 39 -1.89 5.41 -1.21
N LEU A 40 -1.97 6.57 -1.88
CA LEU A 40 -2.92 7.63 -1.54
C LEU A 40 -4.30 7.28 -2.10
N LEU A 41 -5.30 7.14 -1.23
CA LEU A 41 -6.62 6.66 -1.61
C LEU A 41 -7.49 7.76 -2.22
N HIS A 42 -7.52 8.94 -1.62
CA HIS A 42 -8.39 10.03 -2.03
C HIS A 42 -7.63 11.29 -2.42
N LYS A 43 -8.16 11.98 -3.44
CA LYS A 43 -7.78 13.35 -3.82
C LYS A 43 -8.41 14.35 -2.84
N ASP A 44 -8.02 15.62 -2.96
CA ASP A 44 -8.54 16.70 -2.11
C ASP A 44 -10.06 16.93 -2.30
N ASP A 45 -10.62 16.50 -3.44
CA ASP A 45 -12.06 16.55 -3.73
C ASP A 45 -12.87 15.39 -3.10
N GLY A 46 -12.22 14.51 -2.34
CA GLY A 46 -12.83 13.33 -1.69
C GLY A 46 -13.02 12.13 -2.62
N GLY A 47 -12.84 12.30 -3.93
CA GLY A 47 -12.84 11.22 -4.90
C GLY A 47 -11.61 10.32 -4.78
N TYR A 48 -11.72 9.08 -5.24
CA TYR A 48 -10.57 8.18 -5.31
C TYR A 48 -9.50 8.70 -6.28
N THR A 49 -8.23 8.43 -6.00
CA THR A 49 -7.14 8.64 -6.96
C THR A 49 -7.26 7.64 -8.12
N GLU A 50 -6.66 7.96 -9.27
CA GLU A 50 -6.64 7.06 -10.43
C GLU A 50 -6.01 5.70 -10.09
N ALA A 51 -4.87 5.71 -9.39
CA ALA A 51 -4.21 4.49 -8.93
C ALA A 51 -5.09 3.64 -8.00
N ALA A 52 -5.91 4.26 -7.15
CA ALA A 52 -6.88 3.53 -6.34
C ALA A 52 -8.05 2.99 -7.19
N LEU A 53 -8.53 3.76 -8.16
CA LEU A 53 -9.61 3.33 -9.06
C LEU A 53 -9.18 2.16 -9.96
N ASP A 54 -7.94 2.13 -10.46
CA ASP A 54 -7.44 1.00 -11.23
C ASP A 54 -7.55 -0.30 -10.44
N ILE A 55 -7.19 -0.28 -9.16
CA ILE A 55 -7.32 -1.47 -8.31
C ILE A 55 -8.79 -1.79 -8.03
N LEU A 56 -9.59 -0.79 -7.62
CA LEU A 56 -10.97 -0.97 -7.15
C LEU A 56 -12.00 -1.23 -8.25
N ARG A 57 -11.70 -0.84 -9.49
CA ARG A 57 -12.65 -0.87 -10.62
C ARG A 57 -12.15 -1.65 -11.82
N THR A 58 -10.85 -1.66 -12.07
CA THR A 58 -10.27 -2.40 -13.21
C THR A 58 -9.59 -3.70 -12.79
N GLY A 59 -9.46 -3.95 -11.49
CA GLY A 59 -8.85 -5.17 -10.96
C GLY A 59 -7.34 -5.20 -11.11
N ALA A 60 -6.71 -4.04 -11.26
CA ALA A 60 -5.25 -3.93 -11.35
C ALA A 60 -4.58 -4.49 -10.09
N ALA A 61 -3.41 -5.12 -10.26
CA ALA A 61 -2.64 -5.64 -9.14
C ALA A 61 -2.06 -4.51 -8.30
N LEU A 62 -2.12 -4.64 -6.97
CA LEU A 62 -1.39 -3.80 -6.04
C LEU A 62 0.10 -4.19 -6.03
N ARG A 63 0.98 -3.27 -6.45
CA ARG A 63 2.44 -3.49 -6.47
C ARG A 63 3.06 -3.05 -5.14
N LEU A 64 3.75 -3.97 -4.46
CA LEU A 64 4.35 -3.80 -3.13
C LEU A 64 5.89 -3.65 -3.17
#